data_AF-C0W4V8-F1
#
_entry.id   AF-C0W4V8-F1
#
_cell.length_a   1.000
_cell.length_b   1.000
_cell.length_c   1.000
_cell.angle_alpha   90.00
_cell.angle_beta   90.00
_cell.angle_gamma   90.00
#
_symmetry.space_group_name_H-M   'P 1'
#
loop_
_entity.id
_entity.type
_entity.pdbx_description
1 polymer ?
#
loop_
_entity_poly.entity_id
_entity_poly.type
_entity_poly.pdbx_seq_one_letter_code
_entity_poly.pdbx_strand_id
1 'polypeptide(L)'
;MRLTEDLKDLASVRAFRLLLVVRLVSQSGDGMVQAGLATLFFFQPQNMTTASGVAWALVVMLLPFSVVGPLTGPFIDRWRRRNTLVVGNLLRAGLIAATALVLRQWGIGVAVYVLVLVALGINRFLLSVLSAGLPQVIDHKRLLVANSLVPTLGGAATAVGAVIGVVLRLVLPAGAVQDSASLA
;
A
#
# COMPACT_ATOMS: atom_id res chain seq x y z
N MET A 1 -23.88 14.77 -22.03
CA MET A 1 -22.84 14.65 -21.00
C MET A 1 -23.40 13.84 -19.83
N ARG A 2 -23.25 12.51 -19.84
CA ARG A 2 -23.81 11.59 -18.81
C ARG A 2 -22.88 11.37 -17.61
N LEU A 3 -21.59 11.71 -17.76
CA LEU A 3 -20.55 11.41 -16.78
C LEU A 3 -20.75 12.12 -15.43
N THR A 4 -21.19 13.38 -15.44
CA THR A 4 -21.42 14.17 -14.23
C THR A 4 -22.65 13.70 -13.45
N GLU A 5 -23.66 13.20 -14.15
CA GLU A 5 -24.85 12.59 -13.54
C GLU A 5 -24.51 11.23 -12.96
N ASP A 6 -23.80 10.38 -13.69
CA ASP A 6 -23.29 9.09 -13.20
C ASP A 6 -22.40 9.26 -11.96
N LEU A 7 -21.57 10.31 -11.91
CA LEU A 7 -20.74 10.65 -10.75
C LEU A 7 -21.56 11.09 -9.54
N LYS A 8 -22.52 11.99 -9.73
CA LYS A 8 -23.41 12.45 -8.64
C LYS A 8 -24.22 11.28 -8.08
N ASP A 9 -24.66 10.41 -8.95
CA ASP A 9 -25.43 9.23 -8.59
C ASP A 9 -24.57 8.19 -7.86
N LEU A 10 -23.34 7.92 -8.31
CA LEU A 10 -22.40 7.09 -7.56
C LEU A 10 -22.11 7.67 -6.16
N ALA A 11 -21.90 8.99 -6.08
CA ALA A 11 -21.67 9.69 -4.83
C ALA A 11 -22.90 9.68 -3.89
N SER A 12 -24.11 9.46 -4.41
CA SER A 12 -25.33 9.34 -3.59
C SER A 12 -25.33 8.04 -2.75
N VAL A 13 -24.69 6.97 -3.25
CA VAL A 13 -24.70 5.65 -2.61
C VAL A 13 -23.76 5.64 -1.41
N ARG A 14 -24.33 5.58 -0.20
CA ARG A 14 -23.57 5.57 1.06
C ARG A 14 -22.51 4.47 1.12
N ALA A 15 -22.84 3.26 0.67
CA ALA A 15 -21.92 2.13 0.68
C ALA A 15 -20.72 2.33 -0.25
N PHE A 16 -20.95 2.91 -1.44
CA PHE A 16 -19.89 3.29 -2.36
C PHE A 16 -18.98 4.36 -1.76
N ARG A 17 -19.53 5.41 -1.15
CA ARG A 17 -18.74 6.45 -0.48
C ARG A 17 -17.84 5.87 0.62
N LEU A 18 -18.38 4.99 1.46
CA LEU A 18 -17.61 4.36 2.52
C LEU A 18 -16.48 3.49 1.97
N LEU A 19 -16.76 2.70 0.92
CA LEU A 19 -15.72 1.90 0.24
C LEU A 19 -14.65 2.81 -0.36
N LEU A 20 -15.04 3.89 -1.02
CA LEU A 20 -14.12 4.85 -1.63
C LEU A 20 -13.24 5.51 -0.56
N VAL A 21 -13.81 5.98 0.56
CA VAL A 21 -13.04 6.57 1.66
C VAL A 21 -12.01 5.58 2.22
N VAL A 22 -12.43 4.35 2.54
CA VAL A 22 -11.51 3.30 3.04
C VAL A 22 -10.39 3.05 2.04
N ARG A 23 -10.71 2.99 0.75
CA ARG A 23 -9.74 2.80 -0.32
C ARG A 23 -8.74 3.95 -0.43
N LEU A 24 -9.22 5.20 -0.47
CA LEU A 24 -8.35 6.38 -0.60
C LEU A 24 -7.43 6.53 0.62
N VAL A 25 -7.93 6.29 1.83
CA VAL A 25 -7.11 6.33 3.06
C VAL A 25 -6.05 5.22 3.02
N SER A 26 -6.44 3.99 2.67
CA SER A 26 -5.50 2.86 2.57
C SER A 26 -4.41 3.13 1.53
N GLN A 27 -4.80 3.60 0.34
CA GLN A 27 -3.88 3.87 -0.76
C GLN A 27 -2.95 5.06 -0.50
N SER A 28 -3.42 6.07 0.24
CA SER A 28 -2.55 7.16 0.71
C SER A 28 -1.45 6.62 1.63
N GLY A 29 -1.80 5.75 2.59
CA GLY A 29 -0.82 5.05 3.42
C GLY A 29 0.16 4.20 2.60
N ASP A 30 -0.33 3.53 1.56
CA ASP A 30 0.51 2.76 0.65
C ASP A 30 1.53 3.61 -0.09
N GLY A 31 1.10 4.80 -0.52
CA GLY A 31 1.97 5.79 -1.13
C GLY A 31 3.13 6.17 -0.22
N MET A 32 2.82 6.48 1.05
CA MET A 32 3.84 6.82 2.05
C MET A 32 4.83 5.67 2.25
N VAL A 33 4.34 4.44 2.36
CA VAL A 33 5.18 3.24 2.48
C VAL A 33 6.05 3.05 1.23
N GLN A 34 5.48 3.18 0.04
CA GLN A 34 6.23 3.07 -1.22
C GLN A 34 7.33 4.12 -1.34
N ALA A 35 7.08 5.36 -0.95
CA ALA A 35 8.10 6.40 -0.92
C ALA A 35 9.25 6.05 0.03
N GLY A 36 8.93 5.51 1.22
CA GLY A 36 9.92 5.00 2.17
C GLY A 36 10.75 3.86 1.58
N LEU A 37 10.10 2.85 1.02
CA LEU A 37 10.78 1.71 0.40
C LEU A 37 11.64 2.10 -0.81
N ALA A 38 11.16 3.02 -1.65
CA ALA A 38 11.93 3.54 -2.78
C ALA A 38 13.22 4.22 -2.31
N THR A 39 13.11 5.03 -1.24
CA THR A 39 14.27 5.64 -0.59
C THR A 39 15.26 4.59 -0.09
N LEU A 40 14.76 3.57 0.63
CA LEU A 40 15.60 2.54 1.22
C LEU A 40 16.30 1.67 0.19
N PHE A 41 15.59 1.18 -0.83
CA PHE A 41 16.17 0.21 -1.77
C PHE A 41 16.90 0.83 -2.96
N PHE A 42 16.46 2.00 -3.44
CA PHE A 42 17.00 2.58 -4.69
C PHE A 42 17.80 3.86 -4.50
N PHE A 43 17.43 4.71 -3.53
CA PHE A 43 18.14 5.98 -3.31
C PHE A 43 19.23 5.90 -2.24
N GLN A 44 19.53 4.70 -1.73
CA GLN A 44 20.73 4.46 -0.92
C GLN A 44 21.82 3.85 -1.81
N PRO A 45 22.94 4.57 -2.04
CA PRO A 45 24.00 4.15 -2.97
C PRO A 45 24.53 2.75 -2.69
N GLN A 46 24.53 2.34 -1.42
CA GLN A 46 25.10 1.09 -0.91
C GLN A 46 24.32 -0.16 -1.37
N ASN A 47 23.07 0.01 -1.81
CA ASN A 47 22.19 -1.09 -2.21
C ASN A 47 22.18 -1.34 -3.73
N MET A 48 22.68 -0.39 -4.54
CA MET A 48 22.71 -0.48 -6.00
C MET A 48 24.10 -0.81 -6.57
N THR A 49 25.09 -1.10 -5.71
CA THR A 49 26.47 -1.36 -6.11
C THR A 49 26.72 -2.78 -6.63
N THR A 50 25.76 -3.71 -6.50
CA THR A 50 25.94 -5.11 -6.91
C THR A 50 24.70 -5.65 -7.62
N ALA A 51 24.90 -6.34 -8.74
CA ALA A 51 23.83 -6.93 -9.55
C ALA A 51 22.89 -7.86 -8.75
N SER A 52 23.42 -8.58 -7.76
CA SER A 52 22.66 -9.43 -6.86
C SER A 52 21.72 -8.64 -5.93
N GLY A 53 22.13 -7.46 -5.45
CA GLY A 53 21.29 -6.59 -4.62
C GLY A 53 20.06 -6.09 -5.38
N VAL A 54 20.26 -5.67 -6.64
CA VAL A 54 19.18 -5.26 -7.54
C VAL A 54 18.24 -6.44 -7.85
N ALA A 55 18.79 -7.63 -8.11
CA ALA A 55 18.00 -8.83 -8.38
C ALA A 55 17.08 -9.19 -7.20
N TRP A 56 17.60 -9.17 -5.97
CA TRP A 56 16.78 -9.42 -4.77
C TRP A 56 15.71 -8.35 -4.55
N ALA A 57 16.01 -7.08 -4.80
CA ALA A 57 15.01 -6.01 -4.72
C ALA A 57 13.86 -6.24 -5.72
N LEU A 58 14.18 -6.63 -6.96
CA LEU A 58 13.19 -6.98 -7.97
C LEU A 58 12.35 -8.20 -7.57
N VAL A 59 12.96 -9.25 -7.02
CA VAL A 59 12.23 -10.42 -6.51
C VAL A 59 11.24 -9.98 -5.43
N VAL A 60 11.67 -9.20 -4.45
CA VAL A 60 10.80 -8.72 -3.37
C VAL A 60 9.66 -7.84 -3.89
N MET A 61 9.90 -7.06 -4.94
CA MET A 61 8.87 -6.22 -5.55
C MET A 61 7.88 -6.99 -6.42
N LEU A 62 8.34 -7.99 -7.18
CA LEU A 62 7.52 -8.69 -8.18
C LEU A 62 6.85 -9.94 -7.63
N LEU A 63 7.51 -10.68 -6.74
CA LEU A 63 7.02 -11.95 -6.19
C LEU A 63 5.61 -11.84 -5.55
N PRO A 64 5.28 -10.77 -4.80
CA PRO A 64 3.93 -10.59 -4.27
C PRO A 64 2.84 -10.59 -5.35
N PHE A 65 3.12 -10.05 -6.53
CA PHE A 65 2.14 -10.00 -7.63
C PHE A 65 1.84 -11.40 -8.17
N SER A 66 2.87 -12.23 -8.31
CA SER A 66 2.74 -13.58 -8.87
C SER A 66 2.05 -14.54 -7.90
N VAL A 67 2.35 -14.44 -6.60
CA VAL A 67 1.84 -15.40 -5.60
C VAL A 67 0.44 -15.02 -5.11
N VAL A 68 0.17 -13.74 -4.89
CA VAL A 68 -1.10 -13.33 -4.25
C VAL A 68 -2.27 -13.39 -5.21
N GLY A 69 -2.07 -13.15 -6.50
CA GLY A 69 -3.15 -13.15 -7.51
C GLY A 69 -3.95 -14.48 -7.53
N PRO A 70 -3.31 -15.63 -7.77
CA PRO A 70 -3.99 -16.93 -7.78
C PRO A 70 -4.62 -17.29 -6.44
N LEU A 71 -3.99 -16.87 -5.33
CA LEU A 71 -4.43 -17.22 -4.00
C LEU A 71 -5.57 -16.33 -3.49
N THR A 72 -5.85 -15.18 -4.08
CA THR A 72 -6.88 -14.26 -3.56
C THR A 72 -8.31 -14.79 -3.60
N GLY A 73 -8.69 -15.57 -4.64
CA GLY A 73 -10.09 -15.95 -4.90
C GLY A 73 -10.78 -16.68 -3.73
N PRO A 74 -10.27 -17.85 -3.29
CA PRO A 74 -10.93 -18.65 -2.25
C PRO A 74 -11.10 -17.93 -0.90
N PHE A 75 -10.24 -16.96 -0.57
CA PHE A 75 -10.30 -16.23 0.69
C PHE A 75 -11.26 -15.04 0.64
N ILE A 76 -11.41 -14.40 -0.52
CA ILE A 76 -12.36 -13.30 -0.72
C ILE A 76 -13.81 -13.78 -0.57
N ASP A 77 -14.09 -15.01 -1.00
CA ASP A 77 -15.44 -15.59 -0.96
C ASP A 77 -15.88 -15.97 0.47
N ARG A 78 -14.94 -16.28 1.35
CA ARG A 78 -15.23 -16.81 2.70
C ARG A 78 -15.20 -15.76 3.80
N TRP A 79 -14.55 -14.61 3.59
CA TRP A 79 -14.30 -13.63 4.65
C TRP A 79 -15.15 -12.38 4.53
N ARG A 80 -15.55 -11.84 5.69
CA ARG A 80 -16.24 -10.55 5.77
C ARG A 80 -15.29 -9.42 5.35
N ARG A 81 -15.52 -8.88 4.15
CA ARG A 81 -14.73 -7.81 3.50
C ARG A 81 -14.33 -6.67 4.44
N ARG A 82 -15.27 -6.14 5.23
CA ARG A 82 -15.00 -5.07 6.20
C ARG A 82 -13.92 -5.47 7.20
N ASN A 83 -14.05 -6.65 7.80
CA ASN A 83 -13.06 -7.15 8.77
C ASN A 83 -11.72 -7.43 8.08
N THR A 84 -11.75 -8.00 6.87
CA THR A 84 -10.54 -8.22 6.07
C THR A 84 -9.77 -6.93 5.82
N LEU A 85 -10.46 -5.85 5.45
CA LEU A 85 -9.84 -4.55 5.20
C LEU A 85 -9.27 -3.93 6.47
N VAL A 86 -10.01 -3.99 7.59
CA VAL A 86 -9.54 -3.42 8.87
C VAL A 86 -8.35 -4.21 9.40
N VAL A 87 -8.49 -5.54 9.54
CA VAL A 87 -7.45 -6.41 10.09
C VAL A 87 -6.22 -6.41 9.19
N GLY A 88 -6.39 -6.47 7.87
CA GLY A 88 -5.25 -6.44 6.95
C GLY A 88 -4.50 -5.12 6.96
N ASN A 89 -5.19 -3.98 7.04
CA ASN A 89 -4.51 -2.69 7.18
C ASN A 89 -3.80 -2.55 8.53
N LEU A 90 -4.39 -3.04 9.63
CA LEU A 90 -3.74 -3.07 10.94
C LEU A 90 -2.50 -3.97 10.95
N LEU A 91 -2.60 -5.16 10.37
CA LEU A 91 -1.48 -6.08 10.21
C LEU A 91 -0.35 -5.44 9.40
N ARG A 92 -0.70 -4.73 8.31
CA ARG A 92 0.29 -3.99 7.53
C ARG A 92 0.93 -2.86 8.32
N ALA A 93 0.17 -2.06 9.05
CA ALA A 93 0.73 -1.03 9.92
C ALA A 93 1.72 -1.65 10.92
N GLY A 94 1.37 -2.79 11.52
CA GLY A 94 2.27 -3.55 12.40
C GLY A 94 3.54 -4.04 11.70
N LEU A 95 3.43 -4.58 10.49
CA LEU A 95 4.59 -5.04 9.71
C LEU A 95 5.51 -3.88 9.31
N ILE A 96 4.96 -2.72 8.94
CA ILE A 96 5.75 -1.53 8.62
C ILE A 96 6.44 -0.98 9.88
N ALA A 97 5.74 -0.95 11.02
CA ALA A 97 6.35 -0.57 12.29
C ALA A 97 7.49 -1.53 12.69
N ALA A 98 7.27 -2.84 12.57
CA ALA A 98 8.30 -3.86 12.79
C ALA A 98 9.49 -3.68 11.84
N THR A 99 9.23 -3.40 10.56
CA THR A 99 10.27 -3.12 9.56
C THR A 99 11.12 -1.92 9.97
N ALA A 100 10.49 -0.83 10.42
CA ALA A 100 11.21 0.35 10.88
C ALA A 100 12.06 0.07 12.13
N LEU A 101 11.56 -0.74 13.08
CA LEU A 101 12.30 -1.14 14.27
C LEU A 101 13.51 -2.01 13.94
N VAL A 102 13.33 -3.02 13.08
CA VAL A 102 14.42 -3.91 12.64
C VAL A 102 15.47 -3.11 11.88
N LEU A 103 15.04 -2.23 10.98
CA LEU A 103 15.94 -1.35 10.23
C LEU A 103 16.76 -0.45 11.17
N ARG A 104 16.15 0.09 12.23
CA ARG A 104 16.83 0.93 13.21
C ARG A 104 17.86 0.18 14.04
N GLN A 105 17.57 -1.06 14.45
CA GLN A 105 18.45 -1.83 15.33
C GLN A 105 19.53 -2.63 14.60
N TRP A 106 19.20 -3.21 13.45
CA TRP A 106 20.01 -4.21 12.75
C TRP A 106 20.41 -3.77 11.32
N GLY A 107 19.91 -2.62 10.86
CA GLY A 107 20.13 -2.17 9.49
C GLY A 107 19.35 -2.99 8.45
N ILE A 108 19.78 -2.89 7.20
CA ILE A 108 19.16 -3.60 6.08
C ILE A 108 19.66 -5.05 6.07
N GLY A 109 18.73 -6.01 6.13
CA GLY A 109 19.04 -7.43 6.09
C GLY A 109 17.83 -8.26 5.65
N VAL A 110 18.00 -9.59 5.65
CA VAL A 110 16.97 -10.54 5.19
C VAL A 110 15.62 -10.32 5.90
N ALA A 111 15.64 -10.03 7.20
CA ALA A 111 14.43 -9.75 7.97
C ALA A 111 13.63 -8.56 7.42
N VAL A 112 14.29 -7.46 7.04
CA VAL A 112 13.65 -6.29 6.42
C VAL A 112 13.00 -6.68 5.09
N TYR A 113 13.72 -7.43 4.24
CA TYR A 113 13.19 -7.88 2.95
C TYR A 113 11.96 -8.78 3.12
N VAL A 114 11.98 -9.73 4.06
CA VAL A 114 10.85 -10.62 4.34
C VAL A 114 9.64 -9.84 4.85
N LEU A 115 9.84 -8.95 5.83
CA LEU A 115 8.75 -8.13 6.38
C LEU A 115 8.10 -7.25 5.30
N VAL A 116 8.91 -6.61 4.46
CA VAL A 116 8.43 -5.81 3.34
C VAL A 116 7.68 -6.67 2.32
N LEU A 117 8.22 -7.82 1.95
CA LEU A 117 7.59 -8.75 1.02
C LEU A 117 6.20 -9.17 1.51
N VAL A 118 6.07 -9.52 2.79
CA VAL A 118 4.79 -9.87 3.41
C VAL A 118 3.85 -8.68 3.42
N ALA A 119 4.32 -7.48 3.77
CA ALA A 119 3.51 -6.26 3.77
C ALA A 119 3.00 -5.90 2.37
N LEU A 120 3.83 -6.09 1.32
CA LEU A 120 3.46 -5.91 -0.08
C LEU A 120 2.45 -6.98 -0.52
N GLY A 121 2.63 -8.23 -0.10
CA GLY A 121 1.69 -9.31 -0.37
C GLY A 121 0.29 -9.04 0.20
N ILE A 122 0.23 -8.63 1.47
CA ILE A 122 -1.04 -8.23 2.10
C ILE A 122 -1.64 -7.03 1.36
N ASN A 123 -0.83 -6.07 0.91
CA ASN A 123 -1.36 -4.95 0.12
C ASN A 123 -2.06 -5.44 -1.16
N ARG A 124 -1.42 -6.34 -1.90
CA ARG A 124 -1.99 -6.91 -3.13
C ARG A 124 -3.30 -7.64 -2.86
N PHE A 125 -3.37 -8.37 -1.75
CA PHE A 125 -4.58 -9.05 -1.30
C PHE A 125 -5.71 -8.05 -1.00
N LEU A 126 -5.42 -6.98 -0.26
CA LEU A 126 -6.41 -5.94 0.09
C LEU A 126 -6.93 -5.18 -1.14
N LEU A 127 -6.07 -4.88 -2.11
CA LEU A 127 -6.50 -4.27 -3.37
C LEU A 127 -7.44 -5.19 -4.16
N SER A 128 -7.21 -6.50 -4.14
CA SER A 128 -8.12 -7.48 -4.73
C SER A 128 -9.48 -7.52 -4.02
N VAL A 129 -9.47 -7.54 -2.67
CA VAL A 129 -10.70 -7.45 -1.84
C VAL A 129 -11.49 -6.18 -2.15
N LEU A 130 -10.82 -5.03 -2.28
CA LEU A 130 -11.47 -3.75 -2.62
C LEU A 130 -12.09 -3.77 -4.02
N SER A 131 -11.41 -4.35 -5.00
CA SER A 131 -11.90 -4.46 -6.37
C SER A 131 -13.07 -5.45 -6.49
N ALA A 132 -13.02 -6.59 -5.80
CA ALA A 132 -14.15 -7.53 -5.70
C ALA A 132 -15.32 -6.95 -4.87
N GLY A 133 -15.02 -5.96 -4.02
CA GLY A 133 -15.94 -5.11 -3.27
C GLY A 133 -16.96 -4.39 -4.15
N LEU A 134 -16.46 -3.83 -5.26
CA LEU A 134 -17.13 -2.82 -6.04
C LEU A 134 -18.43 -3.32 -6.70
N PRO A 135 -18.49 -4.51 -7.34
CA PRO A 135 -19.71 -4.98 -8.00
C PRO A 135 -20.93 -5.21 -7.11
N GLN A 136 -20.74 -5.27 -5.78
CA GLN A 136 -21.82 -5.50 -4.82
C GLN A 136 -22.45 -4.20 -4.29
N VAL A 137 -21.80 -3.05 -4.49
CA VAL A 137 -22.27 -1.76 -3.97
C VAL A 137 -22.81 -0.84 -5.05
N ILE A 138 -22.66 -1.19 -6.33
CA ILE A 138 -23.11 -0.37 -7.45
C ILE A 138 -23.74 -1.23 -8.55
N ASP A 139 -24.75 -0.68 -9.23
CA ASP A 139 -25.47 -1.36 -10.29
C ASP A 139 -24.59 -1.64 -11.51
N HIS A 140 -24.88 -2.75 -12.22
CA HIS A 140 -24.14 -3.18 -13.39
C HIS A 140 -23.95 -2.10 -14.46
N LYS A 141 -24.97 -1.26 -14.67
CA LYS A 141 -24.93 -0.15 -15.64
C LYS A 141 -23.86 0.90 -15.31
N ARG A 142 -23.42 0.98 -14.05
CA ARG A 142 -22.47 1.97 -13.52
C ARG A 142 -21.10 1.38 -13.20
N LEU A 143 -20.96 0.05 -13.29
CA LEU A 143 -19.70 -0.65 -13.01
C LEU A 143 -18.56 -0.20 -13.91
N LEU A 144 -18.84 0.05 -15.19
CA LEU A 144 -17.80 0.48 -16.12
C LEU A 144 -17.20 1.83 -15.70
N VAL A 145 -18.07 2.81 -15.42
CA VAL A 145 -17.66 4.15 -14.96
C VAL A 145 -16.90 4.07 -13.64
N ALA A 146 -17.39 3.28 -12.68
CA ALA A 146 -16.73 3.10 -11.41
C ALA A 146 -15.39 2.33 -11.52
N ASN A 147 -15.27 1.34 -12.40
CA ASN A 147 -14.03 0.60 -12.63
C ASN A 147 -12.93 1.48 -13.25
N SER A 148 -13.30 2.55 -13.95
CA SER A 148 -12.32 3.53 -14.41
C SER A 148 -11.97 4.54 -13.31
N LEU A 149 -12.97 5.06 -12.58
CA LEU A 149 -12.77 6.12 -11.59
C LEU A 149 -12.06 5.64 -10.32
N VAL A 150 -12.51 4.52 -9.75
CA VAL A 150 -12.06 4.07 -8.44
C VAL A 150 -10.56 3.73 -8.43
N PRO A 151 -10.00 3.01 -9.42
CA PRO A 151 -8.55 2.82 -9.51
C PRO A 151 -7.79 4.11 -9.79
N THR A 152 -8.34 5.02 -10.59
CA THR A 152 -7.71 6.31 -10.92
C THR A 152 -7.58 7.20 -9.68
N LEU A 153 -8.68 7.41 -8.96
CA LEU A 153 -8.67 8.13 -7.68
C LEU A 153 -7.75 7.45 -6.68
N GLY A 154 -7.72 6.12 -6.72
CA GLY A 154 -6.82 5.33 -5.91
C GLY A 154 -5.33 5.56 -6.22
N GLY A 155 -4.96 5.60 -7.50
CA GLY A 155 -3.61 5.94 -7.93
C GLY A 155 -3.23 7.36 -7.54
N ALA A 156 -4.15 8.31 -7.69
CA ALA A 156 -3.95 9.69 -7.23
C ALA A 156 -3.73 9.75 -5.71
N ALA A 157 -4.51 9.02 -4.92
CA ALA A 157 -4.31 8.91 -3.47
C ALA A 157 -2.93 8.31 -3.13
N THR A 158 -2.50 7.25 -3.82
CA THR A 158 -1.13 6.71 -3.68
C THR A 158 -0.07 7.76 -3.99
N ALA A 159 -0.22 8.53 -5.07
CA ALA A 159 0.73 9.58 -5.42
C ALA A 159 0.78 10.69 -4.35
N VAL A 160 -0.38 11.15 -3.88
CA VAL A 160 -0.48 12.12 -2.77
C VAL A 160 0.18 11.57 -1.51
N GLY A 161 -0.08 10.31 -1.17
CA GLY A 161 0.55 9.61 -0.06
C GLY A 161 2.07 9.55 -0.19
N ALA A 162 2.59 9.25 -1.38
CA ALA A 162 4.03 9.23 -1.62
C ALA A 162 4.65 10.61 -1.43
N VAL A 163 4.02 11.67 -1.96
CA VAL A 163 4.46 13.06 -1.74
C VAL A 163 4.45 13.40 -0.26
N ILE A 164 3.39 13.06 0.48
CA ILE A 164 3.32 13.26 1.93
C ILE A 164 4.46 12.52 2.63
N GLY A 165 4.72 11.26 2.26
CA GLY A 165 5.82 10.47 2.83
C GLY A 165 7.19 11.10 2.60
N VAL A 166 7.44 11.63 1.40
CA VAL A 166 8.68 12.36 1.08
C VAL A 166 8.77 13.66 1.87
N VAL A 167 7.71 14.46 1.89
CA VAL A 167 7.68 15.73 2.65
C VAL A 167 7.92 15.48 4.14
N LEU A 168 7.24 14.50 4.74
CA LEU A 168 7.46 14.12 6.13
C LEU A 168 8.92 13.71 6.37
N ARG A 169 9.53 12.94 5.47
CA ARG A 169 10.95 12.58 5.57
C ARG A 169 11.87 13.80 5.52
N LEU A 170 11.55 14.81 4.70
CA LEU A 170 12.36 16.02 4.55
C LEU A 170 12.20 17.00 5.72
N VAL A 171 11.02 17.05 6.33
CA VAL A 171 10.69 17.97 7.43
C VAL A 171 11.04 17.36 8.80
N LEU A 172 10.93 16.04 8.95
CA LEU A 172 11.37 15.36 10.17
C LEU A 172 12.91 15.34 10.20
N PRO A 173 13.55 15.84 11.27
CA PRO A 173 15.01 15.80 11.38
C PRO A 173 15.50 14.35 11.27
N ALA A 174 16.59 14.14 10.53
CA ALA A 174 17.31 12.86 10.45
C ALA A 174 17.99 12.58 11.80
N GLY A 175 17.21 12.23 12.83
CA GLY A 175 17.67 12.43 14.22
C GLY A 175 17.05 11.54 15.29
N ALA A 176 16.43 10.40 14.95
CA ALA A 176 16.09 9.42 16.00
C ALA A 176 17.17 8.33 16.21
N VAL A 177 18.29 8.37 15.47
CA VAL A 177 19.36 7.35 15.57
C VAL A 177 20.79 7.90 15.44
N GLN A 178 21.01 9.22 15.50
CA GLN A 178 22.36 9.80 15.64
C GLN A 178 22.67 10.32 17.05
N ASP A 179 21.67 10.48 17.92
CA ASP A 179 21.84 10.95 19.31
C ASP A 179 22.38 9.91 20.31
N SER A 180 22.83 8.74 19.84
CA SER A 180 23.66 7.85 20.66
C SER A 180 25.16 8.14 20.54
N ALA A 181 25.57 9.14 19.74
CA ALA A 181 26.97 9.57 19.63
C ALA A 181 27.32 10.78 20.52
N SER A 182 26.38 11.29 21.31
CA SER A 182 26.62 12.42 22.24
C SER A 182 26.47 12.06 23.72
N LEU A 183 26.25 10.79 24.07
CA LEU A 183 26.22 10.30 25.45
C LEU A 183 26.91 8.94 25.60
N ALA A 184 28.23 8.91 25.41
CA ALA A 184 29.24 8.15 26.17
C ALA A 184 30.63 8.33 25.53
#